data_AF-A0A7S3FGL7-F1
#
_entry.id   AF-A0A7S3FGL7-F1
#
_cell.length_a   1.000
_cell.length_b   1.000
_cell.length_c   1.000
_cell.angle_alpha   90.00
_cell.angle_beta   90.00
_cell.angle_gamma   90.00
#
_symmetry.space_group_name_H-M   'P 1'
#
loop_
_entity.id
_entity.type
_entity.pdbx_description
1 polymer ?
#
loop_
_entity_poly.entity_id
_entity_poly.type
_entity_poly.pdbx_seq_one_letter_code
_entity_poly.pdbx_strand_id
1 'polypeptide(L)'
;AALLERSMRMAERNKNHPCVLAWSLGNEAGFAAAHAAAAAWLRARDPSRLVHYEGGESRTVATDVVCPMYAGVPQLREWASEEVAKPAAARRPIVVCEYSHAMGNSNGGLDRYW
;
A
#
# COMPACT_ATOMS: atom_id res chain seq x y z
N ALA A 1 13.82 8.04 -13.73
CA ALA A 1 14.89 8.58 -12.87
C ALA A 1 14.34 9.25 -11.61
N ALA A 2 13.57 10.35 -11.73
CA ALA A 2 13.12 11.14 -10.58
C ALA A 2 12.35 10.37 -9.46
N LEU A 3 11.43 9.46 -9.82
CA LEU A 3 10.67 8.69 -8.82
C LEU A 3 11.55 7.74 -8.00
N LEU A 4 12.47 7.07 -8.68
CA LEU A 4 13.41 6.15 -8.04
C LEU A 4 14.30 6.90 -7.05
N GLU A 5 14.86 8.06 -7.45
CA GLU A 5 15.68 8.88 -6.56
C GLU A 5 14.93 9.33 -5.29
N ARG A 6 13.65 9.72 -5.42
CA ARG A 6 12.81 10.07 -4.26
C ARG A 6 12.67 8.89 -3.29
N SER A 7 12.40 7.70 -3.83
CA SER A 7 12.24 6.46 -3.04
C SER A 7 13.56 6.07 -2.36
N MET A 8 14.68 6.14 -3.09
CA MET A 8 16.01 5.83 -2.56
C MET A 8 16.40 6.76 -1.41
N ARG A 9 16.26 8.08 -1.62
CA ARG A 9 16.62 9.08 -0.61
C ARG A 9 15.73 8.98 0.64
N MET A 10 14.45 8.64 0.48
CA MET A 10 13.55 8.37 1.60
C MET A 10 14.03 7.18 2.43
N ALA A 11 14.31 6.04 1.79
CA ALA A 11 14.73 4.84 2.50
C ALA A 11 16.09 5.03 3.19
N GLU A 12 17.09 5.54 2.46
CA GLU A 12 18.44 5.73 3.01
C GLU A 12 18.47 6.64 4.24
N ARG A 13 17.64 7.70 4.23
CA ARG A 13 17.54 8.62 5.36
C ARG A 13 16.87 7.98 6.58
N ASN A 14 15.81 7.18 6.38
CA ASN A 14 14.91 6.79 7.47
C ASN A 14 15.01 5.32 7.91
N LYS A 15 15.82 4.48 7.23
CA LYS A 15 15.92 3.02 7.46
C LYS A 15 16.26 2.58 8.90
N ASN A 16 16.82 3.45 9.72
CA ASN A 16 17.21 3.12 11.09
C ASN A 16 16.12 3.44 12.14
N HIS A 17 14.93 3.89 11.70
CA HIS A 17 13.81 4.14 12.61
C HIS A 17 12.94 2.88 12.75
N PRO A 18 12.83 2.31 13.97
CA PRO A 18 12.04 1.09 14.19
C PRO A 18 10.53 1.32 14.07
N CYS A 19 10.06 2.56 14.20
CA CYS A 19 8.65 2.91 14.01
C CYS A 19 8.21 2.90 12.53
N VAL A 20 9.14 2.93 11.58
CA VAL A 20 8.80 2.79 10.16
C VAL A 20 8.70 1.31 9.83
N LEU A 21 7.50 0.84 9.47
CA LEU A 21 7.24 -0.58 9.17
C LEU A 21 7.08 -0.84 7.66
N ALA A 22 6.77 0.18 6.88
CA ALA A 22 6.56 0.08 5.45
C ALA A 22 7.03 1.34 4.72
N TRP A 23 7.42 1.17 3.44
CA TRP A 23 7.79 2.24 2.53
C TRP A 23 6.65 2.49 1.54
N SER A 24 6.18 3.75 1.44
CA SER A 24 5.27 4.18 0.39
C SER A 24 6.03 4.59 -0.86
N LEU A 25 5.56 4.22 -2.05
CA LEU A 25 6.11 4.76 -3.31
C LEU A 25 5.57 6.15 -3.67
N GLY A 26 4.62 6.67 -2.89
CA GLY A 26 3.90 7.91 -3.17
C GLY A 26 2.39 7.69 -3.21
N ASN A 27 1.67 8.62 -3.82
CA ASN A 27 0.21 8.65 -3.83
C ASN A 27 -0.33 9.02 -5.22
N GLU A 28 -1.44 8.37 -5.64
CA GLU A 28 -2.29 8.74 -6.79
C GLU A 28 -1.55 9.12 -8.09
N ALA A 29 -0.40 8.52 -8.36
CA ALA A 29 0.41 8.79 -9.57
C ALA A 29 0.21 7.72 -10.67
N GLY A 30 -0.94 7.03 -10.64
CA GLY A 30 -1.23 5.88 -11.51
C GLY A 30 -0.26 4.71 -11.27
N PHE A 31 -0.05 3.86 -12.26
CA PHE A 31 0.97 2.81 -12.21
C PHE A 31 1.80 2.80 -13.49
N ALA A 32 3.11 2.58 -13.33
CA ALA A 32 4.06 2.61 -14.43
C ALA A 32 5.31 1.80 -14.08
N ALA A 33 6.14 1.47 -15.07
CA ALA A 33 7.39 0.74 -14.89
C ALA A 33 8.33 1.39 -13.85
N ALA A 34 8.30 2.72 -13.70
CA ALA A 34 9.06 3.42 -12.68
C ALA A 34 8.66 3.01 -11.24
N HIS A 35 7.36 2.78 -10.98
CA HIS A 35 6.88 2.30 -9.69
C HIS A 35 7.34 0.87 -9.42
N ALA A 36 7.25 -0.01 -10.43
CA ALA A 36 7.75 -1.38 -10.32
C ALA A 36 9.27 -1.41 -10.03
N ALA A 37 10.04 -0.56 -10.70
CA ALA A 37 11.49 -0.45 -10.47
C ALA A 37 11.82 0.08 -9.06
N ALA A 38 11.09 1.08 -8.57
CA ALA A 38 11.27 1.61 -7.22
C ALA A 38 10.89 0.58 -6.14
N ALA A 39 9.79 -0.15 -6.34
CA ALA A 39 9.39 -1.25 -5.45
C ALA A 39 10.45 -2.34 -5.39
N ALA A 40 10.94 -2.78 -6.55
CA ALA A 40 12.00 -3.79 -6.64
C ALA A 40 13.29 -3.34 -5.93
N TRP A 41 13.69 -2.08 -6.13
CA TRP A 41 14.85 -1.52 -5.45
C TRP A 41 14.67 -1.49 -3.93
N LEU A 42 13.51 -1.04 -3.43
CA LEU A 42 13.25 -0.99 -1.99
C LEU A 42 13.28 -2.39 -1.36
N ARG A 43 12.64 -3.37 -1.97
CA ARG A 43 12.66 -4.77 -1.51
C ARG A 43 14.07 -5.35 -1.47
N ALA A 44 14.89 -5.05 -2.47
CA ALA A 44 16.28 -5.49 -2.51
C ALA A 44 17.15 -4.76 -1.47
N ARG A 45 16.88 -3.47 -1.25
CA ARG A 45 17.70 -2.62 -0.39
C ARG A 45 17.40 -2.79 1.10
N ASP A 46 16.14 -2.99 1.45
CA ASP A 46 15.66 -3.12 2.80
C ASP A 46 14.56 -4.20 2.88
N PRO A 47 14.94 -5.48 2.96
CA PRO A 47 13.98 -6.59 3.05
C PRO A 47 13.29 -6.66 4.42
N SER A 48 13.63 -5.78 5.38
CA SER A 48 13.04 -5.78 6.73
C SER A 48 11.67 -5.08 6.81
N ARG A 49 11.24 -4.41 5.74
CA ARG A 49 10.01 -3.60 5.69
C ARG A 49 9.19 -3.92 4.45
N LEU A 50 7.88 -3.70 4.55
CA LEU A 50 6.95 -3.86 3.44
C LEU A 50 7.04 -2.68 2.47
N VAL A 51 6.69 -2.88 1.21
CA VAL A 51 6.42 -1.81 0.24
C VAL A 51 4.92 -1.70 0.03
N HIS A 52 4.38 -0.47 0.10
CA HIS A 52 2.98 -0.21 -0.24
C HIS A 52 2.85 0.88 -1.30
N TYR A 53 1.87 0.71 -2.19
CA TYR A 53 1.49 1.71 -3.17
C TYR A 53 0.08 1.45 -3.68
N GLU A 54 -0.79 2.44 -3.50
CA GLU A 54 -2.20 2.35 -3.91
C GLU A 54 -2.35 2.43 -5.43
N GLY A 55 -1.54 3.24 -6.11
CA GLY A 55 -1.75 3.57 -7.51
C GLY A 55 -1.81 2.35 -8.43
N GLY A 56 -2.79 2.35 -9.34
CA GLY A 56 -3.09 1.22 -10.22
C GLY A 56 -3.95 0.15 -9.57
N GLU A 57 -5.06 0.54 -8.95
CA GLU A 57 -6.07 -0.37 -8.36
C GLU A 57 -5.60 -1.13 -7.11
N SER A 58 -4.58 -0.61 -6.44
CA SER A 58 -4.13 -1.03 -5.10
C SER A 58 -3.68 -2.48 -4.99
N ARG A 59 -3.49 -3.17 -6.12
CA ARG A 59 -3.19 -4.62 -6.20
C ARG A 59 -2.05 -4.96 -7.16
N THR A 60 -1.31 -3.97 -7.64
CA THR A 60 -0.19 -4.13 -8.59
C THR A 60 1.01 -4.91 -8.00
N VAL A 61 2.02 -5.17 -8.83
CA VAL A 61 3.30 -5.77 -8.38
C VAL A 61 4.16 -4.84 -7.52
N ALA A 62 3.82 -3.54 -7.47
CA ALA A 62 4.55 -2.54 -6.70
C ALA A 62 4.06 -2.42 -5.24
N THR A 63 3.15 -3.31 -4.80
CA THR A 63 2.65 -3.32 -3.43
C THR A 63 2.63 -4.73 -2.83
N ASP A 64 3.08 -4.83 -1.58
CA ASP A 64 3.03 -6.04 -0.74
C ASP A 64 1.73 -6.11 0.07
N VAL A 65 1.00 -4.98 0.15
CA VAL A 65 -0.27 -4.84 0.87
C VAL A 65 -1.32 -4.33 -0.10
N VAL A 66 -2.50 -4.94 -0.11
CA VAL A 66 -3.64 -4.39 -0.86
C VAL A 66 -4.15 -3.18 -0.10
N CYS A 67 -3.98 -1.99 -0.68
CA CYS A 67 -4.16 -0.74 0.06
C CYS A 67 -5.07 0.27 -0.64
N PRO A 68 -6.37 -0.03 -0.78
CA PRO A 68 -7.30 0.90 -1.42
C PRO A 68 -7.58 2.13 -0.56
N MET A 69 -7.99 3.19 -1.25
CA MET A 69 -8.58 4.39 -0.65
C MET A 69 -10.10 4.31 -0.76
N TYR A 70 -10.79 4.56 0.35
CA TYR A 70 -12.26 4.73 0.41
C TYR A 70 -13.09 3.53 -0.07
N ALA A 71 -12.50 2.33 -0.15
CA ALA A 71 -13.24 1.10 -0.43
C ALA A 71 -14.30 0.84 0.64
N GLY A 72 -15.54 0.54 0.22
CA GLY A 72 -16.62 0.18 1.12
C GLY A 72 -16.43 -1.21 1.73
N VAL A 73 -17.03 -1.46 2.90
CA VAL A 73 -16.95 -2.75 3.61
C VAL A 73 -17.32 -3.97 2.71
N PRO A 74 -18.35 -3.92 1.84
CA PRO A 74 -18.64 -5.04 0.94
C PRO A 74 -17.47 -5.36 -0.02
N GLN A 75 -16.85 -4.34 -0.61
CA GLN A 75 -15.71 -4.50 -1.51
C GLN A 75 -14.48 -5.05 -0.76
N LEU A 76 -14.23 -4.57 0.46
CA LEU A 76 -13.15 -5.09 1.30
C LEU A 76 -13.36 -6.57 1.63
N ARG A 77 -14.61 -7.00 1.89
CA ARG A 77 -14.94 -8.42 2.13
C ARG A 77 -14.74 -9.28 0.89
N GLU A 78 -15.13 -8.77 -0.28
CA GLU A 78 -14.90 -9.43 -1.56
C GLU A 78 -13.40 -9.63 -1.80
N TRP A 79 -12.61 -8.56 -1.72
CA TRP A 79 -11.16 -8.63 -1.93
C TRP A 79 -10.47 -9.50 -0.88
N ALA A 80 -10.93 -9.49 0.38
CA ALA A 80 -10.40 -10.37 1.42
C ALA A 80 -10.65 -11.84 1.05
N SER A 81 -11.83 -12.15 0.51
CA SER A 81 -12.17 -13.51 0.07
C SER A 81 -11.29 -13.93 -1.12
N GLU A 82 -11.05 -13.03 -2.08
CA GLU A 82 -10.13 -13.27 -3.20
C GLU A 82 -8.69 -13.52 -2.74
N GLU A 83 -8.16 -12.73 -1.79
CA GLU A 83 -6.83 -12.93 -1.23
C GLU A 83 -6.74 -14.26 -0.44
N VAL A 84 -7.78 -14.64 0.32
CA VAL A 84 -7.82 -15.93 1.04
C VAL A 84 -7.80 -17.12 0.06
N ALA A 85 -8.44 -17.00 -1.10
CA ALA A 85 -8.45 -18.04 -2.13
C ALA A 85 -7.08 -18.28 -2.78
N LYS A 86 -6.13 -17.34 -2.68
CA LYS A 86 -4.78 -17.50 -3.23
C LYS A 86 -3.93 -18.49 -2.42
N PRO A 87 -2.89 -19.09 -3.03
CA PRO A 87 -1.87 -19.82 -2.29
C PRO A 87 -1.27 -18.97 -1.18
N ALA A 88 -0.97 -19.56 -0.01
CA ALA A 88 -0.51 -18.84 1.18
C ALA A 88 0.67 -17.88 0.89
N ALA A 89 1.63 -18.28 0.05
CA ALA A 89 2.80 -17.48 -0.33
C ALA A 89 2.50 -16.26 -1.22
N ALA A 90 1.30 -16.21 -1.82
CA ALA A 90 0.86 -15.12 -2.71
C ALA A 90 -0.24 -14.25 -2.09
N ARG A 91 -0.70 -14.57 -0.87
CA ARG A 91 -1.71 -13.79 -0.15
C ARG A 91 -1.12 -12.49 0.32
N ARG A 92 -1.84 -11.40 0.13
CA ARG A 92 -1.47 -10.09 0.68
C ARG A 92 -2.52 -9.64 1.70
N PRO A 93 -2.12 -9.04 2.82
CA PRO A 93 -3.06 -8.42 3.73
C PRO A 93 -3.72 -7.22 3.05
N ILE A 94 -4.91 -6.83 3.53
CA ILE A 94 -5.60 -5.62 3.12
C ILE A 94 -5.48 -4.59 4.25
N VAL A 95 -4.95 -3.41 3.92
CA VAL A 95 -4.89 -2.25 4.82
C VAL A 95 -5.31 -1.03 4.03
N VAL A 96 -6.49 -0.49 4.30
CA VAL A 96 -6.96 0.76 3.67
C VAL A 96 -5.99 1.90 4.02
N CYS A 97 -5.32 2.47 3.01
CA CYS A 97 -4.40 3.59 3.26
C CYS A 97 -5.15 4.88 3.59
N GLU A 98 -6.39 5.02 3.08
CA GLU A 98 -7.33 6.07 3.46
C GLU A 98 -8.75 5.49 3.51
N TYR A 99 -9.53 5.87 4.53
CA TYR A 99 -10.93 5.50 4.67
C TYR A 99 -11.62 6.47 5.63
N SER A 100 -12.95 6.43 5.69
CA SER A 100 -13.75 7.27 6.60
C SER A 100 -13.39 8.77 6.49
N HIS A 101 -13.56 9.33 5.29
CA HIS A 101 -13.22 10.73 5.01
C HIS A 101 -13.91 11.70 5.98
N ALA A 102 -13.13 12.38 6.82
CA ALA A 102 -13.63 13.10 8.00
C ALA A 102 -13.96 14.58 7.76
N MET A 103 -14.59 14.90 6.63
CA MET A 103 -14.92 16.28 6.27
C MET A 103 -16.33 16.67 6.73
N GLY A 104 -16.43 17.60 7.68
CA GLY A 104 -17.70 18.14 8.17
C GLY A 104 -18.47 17.15 9.06
N ASN A 105 -19.79 17.09 8.91
CA ASN A 105 -20.61 16.08 9.57
C ASN A 105 -20.52 14.75 8.80
N SER A 106 -19.50 13.95 9.11
CA SER A 106 -19.11 12.74 8.35
C SER A 106 -18.90 11.52 9.27
N ASN A 107 -18.13 10.53 8.81
CA ASN A 107 -17.72 9.31 9.52
C ASN A 107 -18.86 8.38 9.95
N GLY A 108 -20.07 8.57 9.42
CA GLY A 108 -21.16 7.61 9.59
C GLY A 108 -20.75 6.22 9.07
N GLY A 109 -21.07 5.16 9.82
CA GLY A 109 -20.73 3.79 9.45
C GLY A 109 -19.28 3.38 9.74
N LEU A 110 -18.49 4.19 10.46
CA LEU A 110 -17.14 3.81 10.89
C LEU A 110 -17.14 2.52 11.72
N ASP A 111 -18.20 2.29 12.51
CA ASP A 111 -18.45 1.06 13.25
C ASP A 111 -18.46 -0.20 12.39
N ARG A 112 -18.82 -0.08 11.10
CA ARG A 112 -18.87 -1.21 10.17
C ARG A 112 -17.49 -1.60 9.62
N TYR A 113 -16.50 -0.72 9.73
CA TYR A 113 -15.11 -1.00 9.35
C TYR A 113 -14.35 -1.77 10.43
N TRP A 114 -14.79 -1.68 11.70
CA TRP A 114 -14.20 -2.36 12.86
C TRP A 114 -14.91 -3.69 13.14
#